data_AF-W4GEZ7-F1
#
_entry.id   AF-W4GEZ7-F1
#
_cell.length_a   1.000
_cell.length_b   1.000
_cell.length_c   1.000
_cell.angle_alpha   90.00
_cell.angle_beta   90.00
_cell.angle_gamma   90.00
#
_symmetry.space_group_name_H-M   'P 1'
#
loop_
_entity.id
_entity.type
_entity.pdbx_description
1 polymer ?
#
loop_
_entity_poly.entity_id
_entity_poly.type
_entity_poly.pdbx_seq_one_letter_code
_entity_poly.pdbx_strand_id
1 'polypeptide(L)' 'MADAQVKKLSDEIERLELDLKALEAAITTSEAAKKVSEYCNTTPDPFLGDNESPNVWQAAAQGGGGCVIQ' A
#
# COMPACT_ATOMS: atom_id res chain seq x y z
N MET A 1 -4.44 14.54 43.87
CA MET A 1 -3.22 14.48 43.01
C MET A 1 -2.79 13.04 42.72
N ALA A 2 -2.85 12.11 43.67
CA ALA A 2 -2.52 10.70 43.44
C ALA A 2 -3.43 10.00 42.40
N ASP A 3 -4.75 10.20 42.48
CA ASP A 3 -5.71 9.52 41.58
C ASP A 3 -5.53 9.88 40.10
N ALA A 4 -5.13 11.12 39.80
CA ALA A 4 -4.85 11.56 38.43
C ALA A 4 -3.58 10.90 37.87
N GLN A 5 -2.57 10.67 38.72
CA GLN A 5 -1.36 9.96 38.34
C GLN A 5 -1.62 8.46 38.17
N VAL A 6 -2.43 7.86 39.04
CA VAL A 6 -2.86 6.46 38.92
C VAL A 6 -3.62 6.25 37.61
N LYS A 7 -4.61 7.11 37.31
CA LYS A 7 -5.37 7.02 36.05
C LYS A 7 -4.45 7.10 34.83
N LYS A 8 -3.53 8.07 34.81
CA LYS A 8 -2.58 8.23 33.70
C LYS A 8 -1.74 6.98 33.49
N LEU A 9 -1.28 6.34 34.57
CA LEU A 9 -0.49 5.11 34.50
C LEU A 9 -1.34 3.93 34.02
N SER A 10 -2.58 3.81 34.49
CA SER A 10 -3.53 2.79 34.01
C SER A 10 -3.82 2.91 32.51
N ASP A 11 -4.09 4.12 32.03
CA ASP A 11 -4.34 4.37 30.60
C ASP A 11 -3.11 4.01 29.74
N GLU A 12 -1.90 4.29 30.21
CA GLU A 12 -0.66 3.93 29.50
C GLU A 12 -0.40 2.42 29.53
N ILE A 13 -0.73 1.72 30.62
CA ILE A 13 -0.65 0.26 30.69
C ILE A 13 -1.58 -0.37 29.65
N GLU A 14 -2.84 0.08 29.59
CA GLU A 14 -3.81 -0.44 28.62
C GLU A 14 -3.33 -0.21 27.17
N ARG A 15 -2.76 0.97 26.89
CA ARG A 15 -2.16 1.27 25.58
C ARG A 15 -0.99 0.33 25.26
N LEU A 16 -0.07 0.12 26.20
CA LEU A 16 1.10 -0.75 25.99
C LEU A 16 0.70 -2.22 25.83
N GLU A 17 -0.34 -2.68 26.53
CA GLU A 17 -0.90 -4.02 26.35
C GLU A 17 -1.49 -4.21 24.94
N LEU A 18 -2.17 -3.20 24.40
CA LEU A 18 -2.67 -3.21 23.02
C LEU A 18 -1.52 -3.22 22.00
N ASP A 19 -0.50 -2.38 22.20
CA ASP A 19 0.67 -2.32 21.32
C ASP A 19 1.42 -3.66 21.32
N LEU A 20 1.58 -4.29 22.50
CA LEU A 20 2.22 -5.60 22.62
C LEU A 20 1.45 -6.68 21.87
N LYS A 21 0.12 -6.72 22.02
CA LYS A 21 -0.73 -7.66 21.29
C LYS A 21 -0.63 -7.47 19.77
N ALA A 22 -0.51 -6.23 19.29
CA ALA A 22 -0.31 -5.94 17.87
C ALA A 22 1.05 -6.43 17.37
N LEU A 23 2.11 -6.27 18.17
CA LEU A 23 3.45 -6.75 17.85
C LEU A 23 3.55 -8.27 17.86
N GLU A 24 2.87 -8.96 18.77
CA GLU A 24 2.83 -10.43 18.81
C GLU A 24 2.12 -11.02 17.58
N ALA A 25 1.17 -10.30 17.00
CA ALA A 25 0.50 -10.69 15.77
C ALA A 25 1.26 -10.25 14.49
N ALA A 26 2.33 -9.48 14.63
CA ALA A 26 3.08 -8.97 13.49
C ALA A 26 3.87 -10.08 12.79
N ILE A 27 3.93 -9.99 11.47
CA ILE A 27 4.78 -10.86 10.65
C ILE A 27 6.21 -10.31 10.57
N THR A 28 7.17 -11.16 10.24
CA THR A 28 8.54 -10.71 10.03
C THR A 28 8.62 -9.74 8.85
N THR A 29 9.58 -8.81 8.89
CA THR A 29 9.81 -7.86 7.78
C THR A 29 10.11 -8.59 6.47
N SER A 30 10.79 -9.73 6.51
CA SER A 30 11.05 -10.58 5.34
C SER A 30 9.77 -11.17 4.75
N GLU A 31 8.82 -11.62 5.57
CA GLU A 31 7.51 -12.11 5.09
C GLU A 31 6.68 -10.99 4.50
N ALA A 32 6.70 -9.80 5.10
CA ALA A 32 6.03 -8.62 4.54
C ALA A 32 6.62 -8.25 3.17
N ALA A 33 7.94 -8.19 3.05
CA ALA A 33 8.62 -7.89 1.79
C ALA A 33 8.32 -8.95 0.72
N LYS A 34 8.26 -10.23 1.11
CA LYS A 34 7.89 -11.32 0.20
C LYS A 34 6.48 -11.13 -0.36
N LYS A 35 5.49 -10.83 0.49
CA LYS A 35 4.10 -10.57 0.05
C LYS A 35 4.02 -9.39 -0.91
N VAL A 36 4.74 -8.30 -0.64
CA VAL A 36 4.79 -7.13 -1.54
C VAL A 36 5.40 -7.51 -2.88
N SER A 37 6.53 -8.21 -2.87
CA SER A 37 7.18 -8.66 -4.09
C SER A 37 6.31 -9.61 -4.91
N GLU A 38 5.65 -10.58 -4.28
CA GLU A 38 4.69 -11.48 -4.93
C GLU A 38 3.57 -10.68 -5.60
N TYR A 39 2.96 -9.74 -4.89
CA TYR A 39 1.90 -8.89 -5.43
C TYR A 39 2.34 -8.10 -6.67
N CYS A 40 3.52 -7.47 -6.62
CA CYS A 40 4.05 -6.71 -7.75
C CYS A 40 4.36 -7.59 -8.96
N ASN A 41 4.75 -8.85 -8.75
CA ASN A 41 5.04 -9.78 -9.85
C ASN A 41 3.79 -10.39 -10.48
N THR A 42 2.71 -10.55 -9.72
CA THR A 42 1.49 -11.23 -10.20
C THR A 42 0.41 -10.26 -10.66
N THR A 43 0.48 -8.98 -10.26
CA THR A 43 -0.53 -7.98 -10.60
C THR A 43 -0.04 -7.18 -11.80
N PRO A 44 -0.70 -7.28 -12.97
CA PRO A 44 -0.30 -6.51 -14.14
C PRO A 44 -0.44 -5.01 -13.89
N ASP A 45 0.64 -4.26 -14.14
CA ASP A 45 0.66 -2.81 -14.10
C ASP A 45 0.73 -2.26 -15.54
N PRO A 46 -0.31 -1.54 -16.02
CA PRO A 46 -0.35 -0.94 -17.35
C PRO A 46 0.83 0.00 -17.68
N PHE A 47 1.56 0.49 -16.68
CA PHE A 47 2.70 1.40 -16.85
C PHE A 47 4.06 0.71 -16.78
N LEU A 48 4.13 -0.54 -16.31
CA LEU A 48 5.41 -1.26 -16.11
C LEU A 48 5.60 -2.46 -17.04
N GLY A 49 4.55 -2.89 -17.76
CA GLY A 49 4.63 -3.98 -18.73
C GLY A 49 4.94 -3.53 -20.16
N ASP A 50 5.34 -4.49 -21.01
CA ASP A 50 5.29 -4.30 -22.45
C ASP A 50 3.81 -4.16 -22.85
N ASN A 51 3.44 -3.01 -23.40
CA ASN A 51 2.09 -2.75 -23.89
C ASN A 51 1.82 -3.59 -25.16
N GLU A 52 1.68 -4.91 -25.01
CA GLU A 52 1.34 -5.81 -26.13
C GLU A 52 -0.03 -5.47 -26.72
N SER A 53 -0.96 -5.02 -25.87
CA SER A 53 -2.24 -4.46 -26.28
C SER A 53 -2.18 -2.93 -26.41
N PRO A 54 -2.77 -2.35 -27.48
CA PRO A 54 -2.76 -0.91 -27.69
C PRO A 54 -3.33 -0.15 -26.50
N ASN A 55 -2.67 0.94 -26.11
CA ASN A 55 -3.21 1.86 -25.13
C ASN A 55 -4.58 2.37 -25.62
N VAL A 56 -5.63 2.08 -24.86
CA VAL A 56 -7.02 2.42 -25.22
C VAL A 56 -7.23 3.93 -25.41
N TRP A 57 -6.42 4.76 -24.74
CA TRP A 57 -6.42 6.21 -24.91
C TRP A 57 -5.77 6.66 -26.24
N GLN A 58 -4.86 5.86 -26.79
CA GLN A 58 -4.29 6.09 -28.12
C GLN A 58 -5.20 5.56 -29.24
N ALA A 59 -5.97 4.49 -28.99
CA ALA A 59 -6.91 3.93 -29.96
C ALA A 59 -8.01 4.94 -30.37
N ALA A 60 -8.48 5.76 -29.42
CA ALA A 60 -9.44 6.83 -29.71
C ALA A 60 -8.86 7.98 -30.54
N ALA A 61 -7.53 8.14 -30.59
CA ALA A 61 -6.86 9.20 -31.36
C ALA A 61 -6.72 8.87 -32.85
N GLN A 62 -6.98 7.62 -33.27
CA GLN A 62 -7.01 7.23 -34.70
C GLN A 62 -8.39 7.44 -35.36
N GLY A 63 -9.38 7.92 -34.60
CA GLY A 63 -10.68 8.35 -35.12
C GLY A 63 -10.66 9.77 -35.65
N GLY A 64 -10.01 9.99 -36.81
CA GLY A 64 -10.25 11.11 -37.73
C GLY A 64 -10.16 12.55 -37.18
N GLY A 65 -9.00 13.19 -37.35
CA GLY A 65 -8.88 14.65 -37.24
C GLY A 65 -7.49 15.10 -36.81
N GLY A 66 -6.70 15.57 -37.76
CA GLY A 66 -5.26 15.77 -37.62
C GLY A 66 -4.83 16.82 -36.59
N CYS A 67 -3.72 16.52 -35.92
CA CYS A 67 -2.69 17.49 -35.60
C CYS A 67 -1.36 16.74 -35.52
N VAL A 68 -0.43 17.08 -36.41
CA VAL A 68 0.97 16.62 -36.34
C VAL A 68 1.73 17.76 -35.68
N ILE A 69 2.28 17.54 -34.48
CA ILE A 69 3.21 18.50 -33.88
C ILE A 69 4.52 18.37 -34.67
N GLN A 70 4.82 19.37 -35.51
CA GLN A 70 6.15 19.60 -36.07
C GLN A 70 7.01 20.39 -35.09
#